data_AF-A0A7X9R4G9-F1
#
_entry.id   AF-A0A7X9R4G9-F1
#
_cell.length_a   1.000
_cell.length_b   1.000
_cell.length_c   1.000
_cell.angle_alpha   90.00
_cell.angle_beta   90.00
_cell.angle_gamma   90.00
#
_symmetry.space_group_name_H-M   'P 1'
#
loop_
_entity.id
_entity.type
_entity.pdbx_description
1 polymer ?
#
loop_
_entity_poly.entity_id
_entity_poly.type
_entity_poly.pdbx_seq_one_letter_code
_entity_poly.pdbx_strand_id
1 'polypeptide(L)'
;MNLKDTQDTKQLRNLSILIFGFLAFLLILSIFNVYPGGYSIENETTESFSIEKTSFLKKENIEITITHDNELRAILLKSEITSLKILWIVSCMVILGFIFDIVSYISKNKKNMLFYITIVLLIIIIPLSVYLYLSKLNNIESYLSSLNLS
;
A
#
# COMPACT_ATOMS: atom_id res chain seq x y z
N MET A 1 -39.13 17.51 13.08
CA MET A 1 -37.84 17.00 12.58
C MET A 1 -36.97 16.72 13.80
N ASN A 2 -36.55 15.47 14.01
CA ASN A 2 -35.98 15.00 15.28
C ASN A 2 -34.51 15.44 15.42
N LEU A 3 -34.11 15.95 16.59
CA LEU A 3 -32.74 16.43 16.85
C LEU A 3 -31.68 15.32 16.66
N LYS A 4 -32.09 14.07 16.84
CA LYS A 4 -31.25 12.87 16.66
C LYS A 4 -30.89 12.63 15.18
N ASP A 5 -31.86 12.79 14.28
CA ASP A 5 -31.64 12.62 12.83
C ASP A 5 -30.69 13.69 12.27
N THR A 6 -30.70 14.89 12.85
CA THR A 6 -29.80 15.99 12.46
C THR A 6 -28.37 15.81 12.95
N GLN A 7 -28.17 15.01 14.00
CA GLN A 7 -26.85 14.72 14.57
C GLN A 7 -26.19 13.53 13.85
N ASP A 8 -26.95 12.48 13.55
CA ASP A 8 -26.49 11.30 12.80
C ASP A 8 -26.07 11.65 11.37
N THR A 9 -26.81 12.55 10.71
CA THR A 9 -26.48 13.05 9.36
C THR A 9 -25.21 13.89 9.33
N LYS A 10 -24.94 14.71 10.37
CA LYS A 10 -23.68 15.46 10.50
C LYS A 10 -22.48 14.53 10.72
N GLN A 11 -22.64 13.50 11.55
CA GLN A 11 -21.57 12.51 11.80
C GLN A 11 -21.23 11.73 10.54
N LEU A 12 -22.24 11.23 9.80
CA LEU A 12 -22.04 10.54 8.53
C LEU A 12 -21.36 11.43 7.48
N ARG A 13 -21.76 12.71 7.38
CA ARG A 13 -21.14 13.66 6.46
C ARG A 13 -19.66 13.90 6.79
N ASN A 14 -19.33 14.11 8.07
CA ASN A 14 -17.94 14.31 8.49
C ASN A 14 -17.08 13.06 8.28
N LEU A 15 -17.65 11.88 8.49
CA LEU A 15 -17.00 10.60 8.21
C LEU A 15 -16.69 10.46 6.72
N SER A 16 -17.66 10.74 5.84
CA SER A 16 -17.46 10.70 4.39
C SER A 16 -16.37 11.68 3.94
N ILE A 17 -16.36 12.90 4.47
CA ILE A 17 -15.30 13.89 4.18
C ILE A 17 -13.93 13.37 4.62
N LEU A 18 -13.84 12.75 5.80
CA LEU A 18 -12.60 12.17 6.31
C LEU A 18 -12.11 11.03 5.40
N ILE A 19 -13.01 10.16 4.94
CA ILE A 19 -12.67 9.07 4.01
C ILE A 19 -12.20 9.60 2.67
N PHE A 20 -12.92 10.56 2.07
CA PHE A 20 -12.50 11.17 0.82
C PHE A 20 -11.16 11.90 0.96
N GLY A 21 -10.96 12.62 2.08
CA GLY A 21 -9.69 13.27 2.39
C GLY A 21 -8.55 12.27 2.55
N PHE A 22 -8.78 11.13 3.21
CA PHE A 22 -7.77 10.09 3.37
C PHE A 22 -7.49 9.33 2.06
N LEU A 23 -8.51 9.06 1.24
CA LEU A 23 -8.32 8.48 -0.10
C LEU A 23 -7.51 9.42 -1.00
N ALA A 24 -7.80 10.73 -0.95
CA ALA A 24 -6.99 11.74 -1.65
C ALA A 24 -5.55 11.75 -1.12
N PHE A 25 -5.37 11.64 0.20
CA PHE A 25 -4.04 11.54 0.81
C PHE A 25 -3.28 10.27 0.35
N LEU A 26 -3.92 9.09 0.30
CA LEU A 26 -3.30 7.87 -0.22
C LEU A 26 -2.92 7.99 -1.71
N LEU A 27 -3.77 8.62 -2.52
CA LEU A 27 -3.46 8.91 -3.92
C LEU A 27 -2.23 9.80 -4.04
N ILE A 28 -2.14 10.85 -3.22
CA ILE A 28 -0.97 11.74 -3.17
C ILE A 28 0.27 10.94 -2.76
N LEU A 29 0.22 10.15 -1.68
CA LEU A 29 1.35 9.31 -1.25
C LEU A 29 1.79 8.32 -2.34
N SER A 30 0.85 7.73 -3.08
CA SER A 30 1.16 6.85 -4.21
C SER A 30 1.92 7.58 -5.33
N ILE A 31 1.59 8.85 -5.60
CA ILE A 31 2.29 9.66 -6.62
C ILE A 31 3.72 9.97 -6.17
N PHE A 32 3.92 10.23 -4.87
CA PHE A 32 5.23 10.56 -4.31
C PHE A 32 6.07 9.32 -3.94
N ASN A 33 5.66 8.11 -4.34
CA ASN A 33 6.33 6.84 -3.98
C ASN A 33 6.56 6.68 -2.46
N VAL A 34 5.69 7.28 -1.63
CA VAL A 34 5.83 7.24 -0.18
C VAL A 34 5.09 6.02 0.35
N TYR A 35 5.83 4.92 0.49
CA TYR A 35 5.35 3.68 1.10
C TYR A 35 6.49 2.96 1.85
N PRO A 36 6.20 2.06 2.81
CA PRO A 36 7.23 1.31 3.51
C PRO A 36 8.12 0.52 2.53
N GLY A 37 9.44 0.66 2.63
CA GLY A 37 10.39 0.08 1.65
C GLY A 37 10.84 1.07 0.57
N GLY A 38 9.99 2.02 0.17
CA GLY A 38 10.39 3.25 -0.54
C GLY A 38 11.15 3.05 -1.85
N TYR A 39 10.89 1.98 -2.60
CA TYR A 39 11.53 1.74 -3.89
C TYR A 39 10.85 2.53 -5.03
N SER A 40 11.61 3.38 -5.71
CA SER A 40 11.21 4.07 -6.93
C SER A 40 12.11 3.66 -8.08
N ILE A 41 11.51 3.51 -9.27
CA ILE A 41 12.25 3.34 -10.52
C ILE A 41 12.35 4.74 -11.13
N GLU A 42 13.56 5.17 -11.41
CA GLU A 42 13.88 6.47 -12.00
C GLU A 42 14.77 6.29 -13.22
N ASN A 43 14.81 7.32 -14.09
CA ASN A 43 15.70 7.38 -15.26
C ASN A 43 15.65 6.12 -16.14
N GLU A 44 14.44 5.63 -16.40
CA GLU A 44 14.24 4.43 -17.22
C GLU A 44 14.55 4.73 -18.69
N THR A 45 15.56 4.05 -19.21
CA THR A 45 15.91 4.00 -20.63
C THR A 45 15.79 2.56 -21.13
N THR A 46 16.00 2.37 -22.44
CA THR A 46 16.03 1.02 -23.05
C THR A 46 17.17 0.16 -22.52
N GLU A 47 18.25 0.78 -22.04
CA GLU A 47 19.52 0.10 -21.70
C GLU A 47 19.84 0.16 -20.21
N SER A 48 19.17 1.02 -19.43
CA SER A 48 19.40 1.13 -18.00
C SER A 48 18.20 1.71 -17.26
N PHE A 49 18.15 1.51 -15.95
CA PHE A 49 17.25 2.22 -15.06
C PHE A 49 17.90 2.35 -13.69
N SER A 50 17.49 3.37 -12.92
CA SER A 50 17.93 3.56 -11.55
C SER A 50 16.83 3.17 -10.57
N ILE A 51 17.21 2.55 -9.46
CA ILE A 51 16.33 2.32 -8.32
C ILE A 51 16.77 3.25 -7.20
N GLU A 52 15.87 4.16 -6.81
CA GLU A 52 16.02 4.90 -5.57
C GLU A 52 15.32 4.12 -4.45
N LYS A 53 16.06 3.80 -3.39
CA LYS A 53 15.54 3.24 -2.16
C LYS A 53 15.49 4.34 -1.11
N THR A 54 14.30 4.85 -0.85
CA THR A 54 14.05 5.85 0.18
C THR A 54 13.76 5.17 1.51
N SER A 55 14.78 5.09 2.39
CA SER A 55 14.58 4.78 3.80
C SER A 55 14.45 6.07 4.62
N PHE A 56 13.84 5.99 5.81
CA PHE A 56 13.67 7.13 6.72
C PHE A 56 14.98 7.87 7.04
N LEU A 57 16.14 7.23 6.85
CA LEU A 57 17.46 7.78 7.21
C LEU A 57 18.42 7.92 6.03
N LYS A 58 18.19 7.26 4.89
CA LYS A 58 19.12 7.24 3.75
C LYS A 58 18.36 7.01 2.44
N LYS A 59 18.80 7.72 1.41
CA LYS A 59 18.45 7.47 0.02
C LYS A 59 19.62 6.75 -0.64
N GLU A 60 19.37 5.56 -1.17
CA GLU A 60 20.35 4.80 -1.93
C GLU A 60 19.89 4.74 -3.39
N ASN A 61 20.76 5.18 -4.31
CA ASN A 61 20.50 5.09 -5.75
C ASN A 61 21.36 3.97 -6.34
N ILE A 62 20.70 3.00 -6.95
CA ILE A 62 21.34 1.84 -7.58
C ILE A 62 21.05 1.93 -9.08
N GLU A 63 22.09 2.12 -9.90
CA GLU A 63 21.95 2.08 -11.35
C GLU A 63 22.09 0.64 -11.84
N ILE A 64 21.16 0.22 -12.70
CA ILE A 64 21.11 -1.13 -13.27
C ILE A 64 21.20 -1.01 -14.78
N THR A 65 22.23 -1.59 -15.37
CA THR A 65 22.37 -1.76 -16.82
C THR A 65 21.67 -3.04 -17.27
N ILE A 66 20.81 -2.93 -18.28
CA ILE A 66 20.07 -4.04 -18.88
C ILE A 66 20.95 -4.67 -19.96
N THR A 67 21.24 -5.95 -19.80
CA THR A 67 21.94 -6.81 -20.76
C THR A 67 21.04 -7.99 -21.12
N HIS A 68 21.34 -8.69 -22.20
CA HIS A 68 20.55 -9.86 -22.61
C HIS A 68 20.49 -10.95 -21.51
N ASP A 69 21.57 -11.08 -20.72
CA ASP A 69 21.67 -12.09 -19.66
C ASP A 69 20.85 -11.72 -18.41
N ASN A 70 20.55 -10.43 -18.19
CA ASN A 70 19.87 -9.94 -16.99
C ASN A 70 18.49 -9.30 -17.26
N GLU A 71 18.08 -9.18 -18.53
CA GLU A 71 16.83 -8.54 -18.96
C GLU A 71 15.61 -9.10 -18.23
N LEU A 72 15.50 -10.43 -18.13
CA LEU A 72 14.41 -11.08 -17.41
C LEU A 72 14.38 -10.69 -15.93
N ARG A 73 15.55 -10.58 -15.28
CA ARG A 73 15.65 -10.21 -13.87
C ARG A 73 15.31 -8.74 -13.65
N ALA A 74 15.75 -7.87 -14.55
CA ALA A 74 15.38 -6.46 -14.56
C ALA A 74 13.85 -6.28 -14.65
N ILE A 75 13.19 -7.01 -15.55
CA ILE A 75 11.73 -6.98 -15.69
C ILE A 75 11.03 -7.49 -14.43
N LEU A 76 11.49 -8.61 -13.85
CA LEU A 76 10.94 -9.15 -12.61
C LEU A 76 11.09 -8.16 -11.45
N LEU A 77 12.25 -7.53 -11.31
CA LEU A 77 12.48 -6.50 -10.30
C LEU A 77 11.51 -5.32 -10.43
N LYS A 78 11.29 -4.82 -11.65
CA LYS A 78 10.31 -3.74 -11.91
C LYS A 78 8.89 -4.17 -11.54
N SER A 79 8.52 -5.39 -11.90
CA SER A 79 7.22 -5.99 -11.57
C SER A 79 7.04 -6.13 -10.06
N GLU A 80 8.08 -6.54 -9.34
CA GLU A 80 8.04 -6.69 -7.89
C GLU A 80 7.88 -5.37 -7.15
N ILE A 81 8.65 -4.34 -7.55
CA ILE A 81 8.51 -2.98 -7.00
C ILE A 81 7.09 -2.45 -7.21
N THR A 82 6.55 -2.63 -8.42
CA THR A 82 5.19 -2.20 -8.75
C THR A 82 4.15 -2.96 -7.95
N SER A 83 4.29 -4.28 -7.84
CA SER A 83 3.40 -5.14 -7.06
C SER A 83 3.40 -4.77 -5.58
N LEU A 84 4.56 -4.43 -5.02
CA LEU A 84 4.70 -3.98 -3.63
C LEU A 84 3.94 -2.67 -3.38
N LYS A 85 4.02 -1.71 -4.30
CA LYS A 85 3.24 -0.46 -4.24
C LYS A 85 1.74 -0.73 -4.27
N ILE A 86 1.28 -1.56 -5.19
CA ILE A 86 -0.14 -1.93 -5.30
C ILE A 86 -0.60 -2.62 -4.00
N LEU A 87 0.17 -3.56 -3.48
CA LEU A 87 -0.15 -4.28 -2.25
C LEU A 87 -0.28 -3.33 -1.05
N TRP A 88 0.59 -2.32 -0.96
CA TRP A 88 0.51 -1.29 0.06
C TRP A 88 -0.80 -0.49 -0.03
N ILE A 89 -1.15 0.02 -1.22
CA ILE A 89 -2.37 0.81 -1.44
C ILE A 89 -3.61 -0.03 -1.10
N VAL A 90 -3.67 -1.27 -1.60
CA VAL A 90 -4.77 -2.19 -1.33
C VAL A 90 -4.90 -2.46 0.17
N SER A 91 -3.79 -2.65 0.88
CA SER A 91 -3.80 -2.84 2.33
C SER A 91 -4.34 -1.62 3.07
N CYS A 92 -3.94 -0.41 2.65
CA CYS A 92 -4.49 0.83 3.21
C CYS A 92 -6.00 0.95 2.96
N MET A 93 -6.50 0.58 1.78
CA MET A 93 -7.93 0.56 1.48
C MET A 93 -8.71 -0.43 2.36
N VAL A 94 -8.17 -1.62 2.59
CA VAL A 94 -8.79 -2.63 3.48
C VAL A 94 -8.87 -2.10 4.92
N ILE A 95 -7.79 -1.49 5.42
CA ILE A 95 -7.75 -0.90 6.77
C ILE A 95 -8.80 0.22 6.90
N LEU A 96 -8.97 1.06 5.87
CA LEU A 96 -10.00 2.10 5.88
C LEU A 96 -11.41 1.54 5.92
N GLY A 97 -11.69 0.51 5.10
CA GLY A 97 -12.96 -0.19 5.12
C GLY A 97 -13.28 -0.74 6.51
N PHE A 98 -12.27 -1.25 7.21
CA PHE A 98 -12.44 -1.72 8.58
C PHE A 98 -12.68 -0.60 9.59
N ILE A 99 -11.91 0.50 9.52
CA ILE A 99 -12.13 1.66 10.40
C ILE A 99 -13.56 2.18 10.21
N PHE A 100 -14.05 2.20 8.97
CA PHE A 100 -15.44 2.58 8.68
C PHE A 100 -16.44 1.65 9.37
N ASP A 101 -16.25 0.33 9.26
CA ASP A 101 -17.12 -0.65 9.91
C ASP A 101 -17.09 -0.50 11.44
N ILE A 102 -15.93 -0.23 12.05
CA ILE A 102 -15.82 0.06 13.49
C ILE A 102 -16.57 1.34 13.86
N VAL A 103 -16.38 2.43 13.12
CA VAL A 103 -17.02 3.71 13.46
C VAL A 103 -18.54 3.61 13.29
N SER A 104 -19.00 2.92 12.25
CA SER A 104 -20.42 2.61 12.04
C SER A 104 -20.99 1.77 13.19
N TYR A 105 -20.25 0.76 13.65
CA TYR A 105 -20.61 -0.05 14.80
C TYR A 105 -20.73 0.79 16.09
N ILE A 106 -19.75 1.63 16.39
CA ILE A 106 -19.74 2.49 17.59
C ILE A 106 -20.89 3.51 17.53
N SER A 107 -21.09 4.18 16.39
CA SER A 107 -22.12 5.23 16.23
C SER A 107 -23.53 4.68 16.38
N LYS A 108 -23.83 3.50 15.79
CA LYS A 108 -25.18 2.93 15.79
C LYS A 108 -25.43 1.95 16.93
N ASN A 109 -24.38 1.58 17.67
CA ASN A 109 -24.36 0.56 18.73
C ASN A 109 -25.10 -0.74 18.34
N LYS A 110 -25.14 -1.06 17.04
CA LYS A 110 -25.86 -2.20 16.49
C LYS A 110 -24.84 -3.25 16.09
N LYS A 111 -24.84 -4.35 16.84
CA LYS A 111 -24.09 -5.57 16.53
C LYS A 111 -24.75 -6.27 15.34
N ASN A 112 -24.32 -5.93 14.12
CA ASN A 112 -24.76 -6.62 12.92
C ASN A 112 -23.82 -7.79 12.60
N MET A 113 -24.37 -8.88 12.06
CA MET A 113 -23.62 -10.08 11.65
C MET A 113 -22.43 -9.74 10.72
N LEU A 114 -22.59 -8.72 9.88
CA LEU A 114 -21.54 -8.20 9.00
C LEU A 114 -20.27 -7.80 9.75
N PHE A 115 -20.39 -7.17 10.93
CA PHE A 115 -19.22 -6.74 11.71
C PHE A 115 -18.36 -7.94 12.16
N TYR A 116 -18.99 -9.03 12.59
CA TYR A 116 -18.27 -10.25 12.98
C TYR A 116 -17.60 -10.92 11.78
N ILE A 117 -18.27 -10.93 10.62
CA ILE A 117 -17.68 -11.44 9.37
C ILE A 117 -16.44 -10.62 9.00
N THR A 118 -16.53 -9.28 9.06
CA THR A 118 -15.40 -8.39 8.80
C THR A 118 -14.21 -8.65 9.74
N ILE A 119 -14.46 -8.83 11.04
CA ILE A 119 -13.40 -9.15 12.02
C ILE A 119 -12.71 -10.48 11.68
N VAL A 120 -13.47 -11.54 11.42
CA VAL A 120 -12.91 -12.86 11.10
C VAL A 120 -12.07 -12.79 9.83
N LEU A 121 -12.55 -12.09 8.80
CA LEU A 121 -11.79 -11.86 7.57
C LEU A 121 -10.47 -11.12 7.84
N LEU A 122 -10.46 -10.12 8.72
CA LEU A 122 -9.24 -9.37 9.02
C LEU A 122 -8.18 -10.18 9.75
N ILE A 123 -8.60 -11.05 10.67
CA ILE A 123 -7.68 -11.95 11.37
C ILE A 123 -6.91 -12.83 10.36
N ILE A 124 -7.52 -13.13 9.20
CA ILE A 124 -6.90 -13.92 8.13
C ILE A 124 -6.12 -13.03 7.15
N ILE A 125 -6.72 -11.92 6.71
CA ILE A 125 -6.17 -11.06 5.66
C ILE A 125 -4.93 -10.29 6.15
N ILE A 126 -4.91 -9.82 7.40
CA ILE A 126 -3.79 -9.02 7.92
C ILE A 126 -2.48 -9.84 7.92
N PRO A 127 -2.40 -11.04 8.54
CA PRO A 127 -1.19 -11.84 8.50
C PRO A 127 -0.77 -12.22 7.08
N LEU A 128 -1.73 -12.55 6.21
CA LEU A 128 -1.45 -12.88 4.82
C LEU A 128 -0.86 -11.68 4.05
N SER A 129 -1.43 -10.48 4.23
CA SER A 129 -0.93 -9.25 3.61
C SER A 129 0.49 -8.95 4.09
N VAL A 130 0.75 -9.05 5.40
CA VAL A 130 2.10 -8.84 5.97
C VAL A 130 3.09 -9.86 5.40
N TYR A 131 2.72 -11.14 5.32
CA TYR A 131 3.57 -12.18 4.74
C TYR A 131 3.90 -11.90 3.27
N LEU A 132 2.89 -11.57 2.46
CA LEU A 132 3.09 -11.21 1.06
C LEU A 132 4.00 -9.99 0.93
N TYR A 133 3.81 -8.98 1.78
CA TYR A 133 4.61 -7.78 1.78
C TYR A 133 6.09 -8.05 2.05
N LEU A 134 6.39 -8.83 3.09
CA LEU A 134 7.75 -9.22 3.43
C LEU A 134 8.39 -10.10 2.35
N SER A 135 7.63 -11.02 1.77
CA SER A 135 8.09 -11.86 0.66
C SER A 135 8.50 -11.02 -0.55
N LYS A 136 7.67 -10.02 -0.90
CA LYS A 136 7.94 -9.07 -1.99
C LYS A 136 9.19 -8.24 -1.74
N LEU A 137 9.38 -7.73 -0.51
CA LEU A 137 10.61 -7.04 -0.13
C LEU A 137 11.86 -7.92 -0.26
N ASN A 138 11.79 -9.17 0.21
CA ASN A 138 12.91 -10.11 0.13
C ASN A 138 13.27 -10.43 -1.33
N ASN A 139 12.28 -10.57 -2.21
CA ASN A 139 12.52 -10.79 -3.63
C ASN A 139 13.23 -9.61 -4.27
N ILE A 140 12.82 -8.37 -3.97
CA ILE A 140 13.47 -7.15 -4.46
C ILE A 140 14.95 -7.12 -4.05
N GLU A 141 15.25 -7.37 -2.78
CA GLU A 141 16.64 -7.40 -2.28
C GLU A 141 17.46 -8.53 -2.93
N SER A 142 16.86 -9.69 -3.15
CA SER A 142 17.49 -10.81 -3.87
C SER A 142 17.84 -10.44 -5.31
N TYR A 143 16.92 -9.80 -6.04
CA TYR A 143 17.19 -9.34 -7.40
C TYR A 143 18.27 -8.25 -7.44
N LEU A 144 18.18 -7.26 -6.55
CA LEU A 144 19.18 -6.18 -6.44
C LEU A 144 20.59 -6.72 -6.17
N SER A 145 20.74 -7.62 -5.20
CA SER A 145 22.04 -8.24 -4.90
C SER A 145 22.58 -9.04 -6.09
N SER A 146 21.72 -9.75 -6.82
CA SER A 146 22.11 -10.52 -8.00
C SER A 146 22.53 -9.68 -9.21
N LEU A 147 22.02 -8.45 -9.33
CA LEU A 147 22.29 -7.52 -10.44
C LEU A 147 23.49 -6.61 -10.16
N ASN A 148 23.80 -6.35 -8.88
CA ASN A 148 24.99 -5.57 -8.48
C ASN A 148 26.31 -6.39 -8.51
N LEU A 149 26.21 -7.72 -8.63
CA LEU A 149 27.36 -8.64 -8.68
C LEU A 149 27.72 -9.11 -10.09
N SER A 150 26.94 -8.73 -11.11
CA SER A 150 27.15 -9.04 -12.54
C SER A 150 27.71 -7.83 -13.28
#